data_AF-A0A6P0NHW5-F1
#
_entry.id   AF-A0A6P0NHW5-F1
#
_cell.length_a   1.000
_cell.length_b   1.000
_cell.length_c   1.000
_cell.angle_alpha   90.00
_cell.angle_beta   90.00
_cell.angle_gamma   90.00
#
_symmetry.space_group_name_H-M   'P 1'
#
loop_
_entity.id
_entity.type
_entity.pdbx_description
1 polymer ?
#
loop_
_entity_poly.entity_id
_entity_poly.type
_entity_poly.pdbx_seq_one_letter_code
_entity_poly.pdbx_strand_id
1 'polypeptide(L)' 'MTDVGDAVTSEAAHALNLDFIVTRNTRDFQQSPIPAIEPEAFCAILPE' A
#
# COMPACT_ATOMS: atom_id res chain seq x y z
N MET A 1 8.92 -3.72 -11.46
CA MET A 1 8.99 -5.18 -11.56
C MET A 1 8.55 -5.64 -10.20
N THR A 2 7.34 -6.19 -10.06
CA THR A 2 6.82 -6.60 -8.75
C THR A 2 7.67 -7.75 -8.25
N ASP A 3 8.37 -7.53 -7.15
CA ASP A 3 9.12 -8.60 -6.52
C ASP A 3 8.19 -9.45 -5.64
N VAL A 4 8.70 -10.57 -5.13
CA VAL A 4 7.90 -11.48 -4.29
C VAL A 4 7.40 -10.78 -3.02
N GLY A 5 8.18 -9.84 -2.47
CA GLY A 5 7.80 -9.08 -1.28
C GLY A 5 6.61 -8.16 -1.54
N ASP A 6 6.62 -7.45 -2.66
CA ASP A 6 5.52 -6.56 -3.07
C ASP A 6 4.23 -7.34 -3.29
N ALA A 7 4.31 -8.48 -3.99
CA ALA A 7 3.16 -9.34 -4.25
C ALA A 7 2.55 -9.90 -2.96
N VAL A 8 3.38 -10.40 -2.04
CA VAL A 8 2.92 -10.91 -0.74
C VAL A 8 2.30 -9.79 0.10
N THR A 9 2.91 -8.61 0.11
CA THR A 9 2.38 -7.44 0.85
C THR A 9 1.02 -7.01 0.30
N SER A 10 0.89 -6.93 -1.02
CA SER A 10 -0.36 -6.62 -1.73
C SER A 10 -1.47 -7.61 -1.38
N GLU A 11 -1.20 -8.92 -1.50
CA GLU A 11 -2.19 -9.95 -1.18
C GLU A 11 -2.54 -10.01 0.30
N ALA A 12 -1.58 -9.78 1.21
CA ALA A 12 -1.87 -9.71 2.64
C ALA A 12 -2.79 -8.54 2.98
N ALA A 13 -2.53 -7.35 2.40
CA ALA A 13 -3.38 -6.19 2.59
C ALA A 13 -4.80 -6.43 2.06
N HIS A 14 -4.91 -7.06 0.89
CA HIS A 14 -6.19 -7.44 0.29
C HIS A 14 -6.96 -8.45 1.15
N ALA A 15 -6.31 -9.52 1.60
CA ALA A 15 -6.92 -10.56 2.42
C ALA A 15 -7.43 -10.04 3.77
N LEU A 16 -6.80 -9.00 4.30
CA LEU A 16 -7.17 -8.36 5.57
C LEU A 16 -8.14 -7.18 5.38
N ASN A 17 -8.55 -6.87 4.14
CA ASN A 17 -9.38 -5.72 3.79
C ASN A 17 -8.82 -4.39 4.36
N LEU A 18 -7.52 -4.17 4.20
CA LEU A 18 -6.90 -2.91 4.60
C LEU A 18 -7.21 -1.80 3.60
N ASP A 19 -7.26 -0.56 4.07
CA ASP A 19 -7.55 0.59 3.21
C ASP A 19 -6.35 1.01 2.34
N PHE A 20 -5.13 0.93 2.90
CA PHE A 20 -3.92 1.43 2.23
C PHE A 20 -2.68 0.60 2.55
N ILE A 21 -1.77 0.54 1.58
CA ILE A 21 -0.36 0.15 1.79
C ILE A 21 0.46 1.43 1.94
N VAL A 22 1.01 1.68 3.12
CA VAL A 22 1.84 2.86 3.36
C VAL A 22 3.28 2.56 2.94
N THR A 23 3.79 3.25 1.92
CA THR A 23 5.14 3.03 1.38
C THR A 23 5.66 4.27 0.66
N ARG A 24 7.00 4.42 0.60
CA ARG A 24 7.67 5.45 -0.20
C ARG A 24 7.82 5.10 -1.69
N ASN A 25 7.38 3.91 -2.06
CA ASN A 25 7.53 3.37 -3.40
C ASN A 25 6.18 2.90 -3.94
N THR A 26 5.26 3.85 -4.08
CA THR A 26 3.92 3.63 -4.61
C THR A 26 3.90 3.02 -6.02
N ARG A 27 4.99 3.18 -6.79
CA ARG A 27 5.10 2.65 -8.17
C ARG A 27 5.03 1.12 -8.23
N ASP A 28 5.57 0.42 -7.25
CA ASP A 28 5.62 -1.05 -7.28
C ASP A 28 4.27 -1.70 -6.93
N PHE A 29 3.34 -0.91 -6.38
CA PHE A 29 1.98 -1.33 -6.03
C PHE A 29 0.92 -0.86 -7.04
N GLN A 30 1.30 -0.40 -8.24
CA GLN A 30 0.35 0.06 -9.25
C GLN A 30 -0.67 -1.01 -9.69
N GLN A 31 -0.32 -2.29 -9.53
CA GLN A 31 -1.18 -3.43 -9.85
C GLN A 31 -1.86 -4.03 -8.62
N SER A 32 -1.59 -3.49 -7.42
CA SER A 32 -2.22 -3.94 -6.18
C SER A 32 -3.71 -3.57 -6.18
N PRO A 33 -4.61 -4.47 -5.72
CA PRO A 33 -6.01 -4.12 -5.48
C PRO A 33 -6.15 -3.13 -4.31
N ILE A 34 -5.18 -3.08 -3.40
CA ILE A 34 -5.13 -2.09 -2.31
C ILE A 34 -4.27 -0.90 -2.75
N PRO A 35 -4.77 0.34 -2.67
CA PRO A 35 -4.01 1.52 -3.08
C PRO A 35 -2.80 1.74 -2.16
N ALA A 36 -1.67 2.09 -2.75
CA ALA A 36 -0.50 2.53 -2.01
C ALA A 36 -0.52 4.05 -1.80
N ILE A 37 -0.07 4.51 -0.63
CA ILE A 37 0.00 5.92 -0.25
C ILE A 37 1.35 6.24 0.39
N GLU A 38 1.87 7.44 0.12
CA GLU A 38 3.07 7.96 0.76
C GLU A 38 2.82 8.25 2.26
N PRO A 39 3.82 8.04 3.15
CA PRO A 39 3.65 8.25 4.58
C PRO A 39 3.13 9.66 4.95
N GLU A 40 3.65 10.69 4.29
CA GLU A 40 3.25 12.08 4.53
C GLU A 40 1.77 12.32 4.17
N ALA A 41 1.32 11.71 3.07
CA ALA A 41 -0.07 11.79 2.62
C ALA A 41 -1.00 11.00 3.56
N PHE A 42 -0.54 9.86 4.07
CA PHE A 42 -1.29 9.10 5.08
C PHE A 42 -1.46 9.89 6.39
N CYS A 43 -0.39 10.51 6.89
CA CYS A 43 -0.47 11.35 8.08
C CYS A 43 -1.43 12.53 7.91
N ALA A 44 -1.51 13.12 6.72
CA ALA A 44 -2.40 14.25 6.44
C ALA A 44 -3.90 13.91 6.48
N ILE A 45 -4.27 12.63 6.37
CA ILE A 45 -5.66 12.17 6.43
C ILE A 45 -6.04 11.59 7.80
N LEU A 46 -5.07 11.45 8.72
CA LEU A 46 -5.35 11.00 10.07
C LEU A 46 -5.97 12.14 10.90
N PRO A 47 -7.02 11.86 11.69
CA PRO A 47 -7.53 12.83 12.66
C PRO A 47 -6.49 13.08 13.77
N GLU A 48 -6.51 14.28 14.34
CA GLU A 48 -5.71 14.67 15.51
C GLU A 48 -6.07 13.85 16.77
#